data_AF-A0AAD9R6Q7-F1
#
_entry.id   AF-A0AAD9R6Q7-F1
#
_cell.length_a   1.000
_cell.length_b   1.000
_cell.length_c   1.000
_cell.angle_alpha   90.00
_cell.angle_beta   90.00
_cell.angle_gamma   90.00
#
_symmetry.space_group_name_H-M   'P 1'
#
loop_
_entity.id
_entity.type
_entity.pdbx_description
1 polymer ?
#
loop_
_entity_poly.entity_id
_entity_poly.type
_entity_poly.pdbx_seq_one_letter_code
_entity_poly.pdbx_strand_id
1 'polypeptide(L)'
;MEVYLAASGASTKDGKIQTAIILNCAGPQVLEVYGNIAWESDDDKHKPDKVLETLENYCNPRENEVFESYGFWNIQYQEPFDKFLTEIKTRTASCNFQEKEKMMDG
;
A
#
# COMPACT_ATOMS: atom_id res chain seq x y z
N MET A 1 11.81 0.92 -0.19
CA MET A 1 12.54 -0.05 -1.03
C MET A 1 13.63 0.62 -1.87
N GLU A 2 13.31 1.72 -2.56
CA GLU A 2 14.24 2.43 -3.46
C GLU A 2 15.58 2.81 -2.80
N VAL A 3 15.56 3.35 -1.59
CA VAL A 3 16.79 3.71 -0.84
C VAL A 3 17.69 2.49 -0.61
N TYR A 4 17.10 1.33 -0.32
CA TYR A 4 17.85 0.09 -0.12
C TYR A 4 18.46 -0.43 -1.42
N LEU A 5 17.71 -0.39 -2.53
CA LEU A 5 18.22 -0.76 -3.85
C LEU A 5 19.34 0.19 -4.31
N ALA A 6 19.23 1.48 -4.01
CA ALA A 6 20.29 2.46 -4.27
C ALA A 6 21.54 2.17 -3.42
N ALA A 7 21.38 2.00 -2.11
CA ALA A 7 22.47 1.78 -1.18
C ALA A 7 23.21 0.44 -1.42
N SER A 8 22.50 -0.60 -1.84
CA SER A 8 23.07 -1.91 -2.18
C SER A 8 23.69 -1.98 -3.57
N GLY A 9 23.54 -0.92 -4.39
CA GLY A 9 23.93 -0.93 -5.81
C GLY A 9 23.06 -1.84 -6.69
N ALA A 10 21.94 -2.34 -6.16
CA ALA A 10 21.01 -3.17 -6.90
C ALA A 10 20.15 -2.38 -7.89
N SER A 11 20.00 -1.07 -7.68
CA SER A 11 19.25 -0.15 -8.55
C SER A 11 19.70 -0.16 -10.02
N THR A 12 20.97 -0.51 -10.29
CA THR A 12 21.51 -0.60 -11.67
C THR A 12 21.54 -2.03 -12.21
N LYS A 13 21.04 -3.01 -11.45
CA LYS A 13 20.98 -4.43 -11.87
C LYS A 13 19.75 -4.66 -12.73
N ASP A 14 19.73 -5.80 -13.41
CA ASP A 14 18.57 -6.26 -14.18
C ASP A 14 17.31 -6.36 -13.31
N GLY A 15 16.14 -6.13 -13.92
CA GLY A 15 14.84 -6.18 -13.25
C GLY A 15 14.60 -7.48 -12.48
N LYS A 16 15.06 -8.63 -13.00
CA LYS A 16 14.96 -9.92 -12.32
C LYS A 16 15.69 -9.93 -10.97
N ILE A 17 16.88 -9.32 -10.93
CA ILE A 17 17.70 -9.24 -9.71
C ILE A 17 17.02 -8.31 -8.71
N GLN A 18 16.52 -7.16 -9.17
CA GLN A 18 15.81 -6.22 -8.32
C GLN A 18 14.53 -6.84 -7.74
N THR A 19 13.74 -7.53 -8.54
CA THR A 19 12.56 -8.28 -8.09
C THR A 19 12.92 -9.35 -7.07
N ALA A 20 13.97 -10.14 -7.31
CA ALA A 20 14.40 -11.16 -6.35
C ALA A 20 14.78 -10.54 -4.98
N ILE A 21 15.42 -9.38 -5.00
CA ILE A 21 15.75 -8.63 -3.77
C ILE A 21 14.48 -8.13 -3.08
N ILE A 22 13.51 -7.57 -3.82
CA ILE A 22 12.21 -7.16 -3.29
C ILE A 22 11.52 -8.32 -2.57
N LEU A 23 11.41 -9.47 -3.23
CA LEU A 23 10.74 -10.65 -2.69
C LEU A 23 11.48 -11.21 -1.45
N ASN A 24 12.81 -11.21 -1.48
CA ASN A 24 13.62 -11.63 -0.33
C ASN A 24 13.43 -10.69 0.87
N CYS A 25 13.35 -9.38 0.64
CA CYS A 25 13.06 -8.40 1.69
C CYS A 25 11.63 -8.52 2.24
N ALA A 26 10.66 -8.86 1.40
CA ALA A 26 9.26 -8.98 1.77
C ALA A 26 8.97 -10.26 2.59
N GLY A 27 9.78 -11.30 2.42
CA GLY A 27 9.76 -12.51 3.25
C GLY A 27 8.84 -13.62 2.72
N PRO A 28 8.80 -14.77 3.42
CA PRO A 28 8.26 -16.01 2.88
C PRO A 28 6.74 -15.98 2.63
N GLN A 29 5.97 -15.23 3.42
CA GLN A 29 4.52 -15.10 3.20
C GLN A 29 4.21 -14.41 1.86
N VAL A 30 5.05 -13.45 1.47
CA VAL A 30 4.89 -12.72 0.21
C VAL A 30 5.27 -13.58 -1.00
N LEU A 31 6.13 -14.59 -0.83
CA LEU A 31 6.46 -15.53 -1.91
C LEU A 31 5.27 -16.41 -2.30
N GLU A 32 4.44 -16.82 -1.34
CA GLU A 32 3.22 -17.57 -1.61
C GLU A 32 2.22 -16.73 -2.41
N VAL A 33 2.04 -15.48 -1.99
CA VAL A 33 1.22 -14.50 -2.73
C VAL A 33 1.75 -14.32 -4.14
N TYR A 34 3.05 -14.06 -4.27
CA TYR A 34 3.71 -13.84 -5.55
C TYR A 34 3.55 -15.01 -6.51
N GLY A 35 3.64 -16.25 -6.02
CA GLY A 35 3.44 -17.46 -6.81
C GLY A 35 2.00 -17.64 -7.32
N ASN A 36 1.02 -17.03 -6.64
CA ASN A 36 -0.39 -17.11 -6.98
C ASN A 36 -0.89 -15.92 -7.83
N ILE A 37 -0.03 -14.94 -8.13
CA ILE A 37 -0.39 -13.79 -8.97
C ILE A 37 -0.57 -14.24 -10.43
N ALA A 38 -1.73 -13.93 -11.00
CA ALA A 38 -1.95 -14.01 -12.44
C ALA A 38 -1.35 -12.78 -13.12
N TRP A 39 -0.17 -12.94 -13.73
CA TRP A 39 0.50 -11.88 -14.47
C TRP A 39 -0.10 -11.69 -15.87
N GLU A 40 -0.24 -10.44 -16.31
CA GLU A 40 -0.72 -10.12 -17.67
C GLU A 40 0.26 -10.61 -18.74
N SER A 41 1.56 -10.51 -18.47
CA SER A 41 2.62 -11.11 -19.28
C SER A 41 3.70 -11.75 -18.42
N ASP A 42 4.41 -12.73 -18.99
CA ASP A 42 5.51 -13.41 -18.29
C ASP A 42 6.66 -12.45 -17.91
N ASP A 43 6.81 -11.35 -18.65
CA ASP A 43 7.82 -10.33 -18.37
C ASP A 43 7.44 -9.44 -17.18
N ASP A 44 6.15 -9.31 -16.83
CA ASP A 44 5.72 -8.43 -15.74
C ASP A 44 6.18 -8.92 -14.37
N LYS A 45 6.31 -10.24 -14.20
CA LYS A 45 6.87 -10.85 -12.99
C LYS A 45 8.33 -10.45 -12.75
N HIS A 46 8.98 -9.86 -13.76
CA HIS A 46 10.37 -9.42 -13.70
C HIS A 46 10.52 -7.90 -13.62
N LYS A 47 9.42 -7.15 -13.61
CA LYS A 47 9.40 -5.70 -13.50
C LYS A 47 9.22 -5.30 -12.02
N PRO A 48 10.24 -4.70 -11.38
CA PRO A 48 10.20 -4.34 -9.96
C PRO A 48 8.99 -3.51 -9.58
N ASP A 49 8.65 -2.53 -10.42
CA ASP A 49 7.53 -1.60 -10.18
C ASP A 49 6.18 -2.33 -10.17
N LYS A 50 5.98 -3.26 -11.11
CA LYS A 50 4.75 -4.06 -11.20
C LYS A 50 4.60 -5.03 -10.03
N VAL A 51 5.71 -5.60 -9.57
CA VAL A 51 5.72 -6.46 -8.39
C VAL A 51 5.36 -5.65 -7.15
N LEU A 52 5.95 -4.47 -6.95
CA LEU A 52 5.62 -3.60 -5.81
C LEU A 52 4.15 -3.16 -5.83
N GLU A 53 3.64 -2.71 -6.99
CA GLU A 53 2.23 -2.32 -7.16
C GLU A 53 1.27 -3.47 -6.80
N THR A 54 1.58 -4.69 -7.24
CA THR A 54 0.73 -5.86 -6.98
C THR A 54 0.76 -6.25 -5.51
N LEU A 55 1.94 -6.21 -4.88
CA LEU A 55 2.07 -6.48 -3.45
C LEU A 55 1.40 -5.42 -2.59
N GLU A 56 1.46 -4.15 -2.98
CA GLU A 56 0.75 -3.06 -2.32
C GLU A 56 -0.76 -3.27 -2.38
N ASN A 57 -1.29 -3.61 -3.55
CA ASN A 57 -2.72 -3.94 -3.73
C ASN A 57 -3.16 -5.17 -2.92
N TYR A 58 -2.29 -6.18 -2.80
CA TYR A 58 -2.58 -7.35 -1.98
C TYR A 58 -2.58 -7.03 -0.48
N CYS A 59 -1.56 -6.29 -0.02
CA CYS A 59 -1.41 -5.91 1.39
C CYS A 59 -2.40 -4.84 1.84
N ASN A 60 -3.03 -4.13 0.90
CA ASN A 60 -4.05 -3.13 1.16
C ASN A 60 -5.43 -3.64 0.70
N PRO A 61 -6.02 -4.63 1.39
CA PRO A 61 -7.33 -5.13 1.02
C PRO A 61 -8.34 -3.99 1.06
N ARG A 62 -9.16 -3.89 0.01
CA ARG A 62 -10.27 -2.91 -0.12
C ARG A 62 -11.22 -2.86 1.09
N GLU A 63 -11.19 -3.84 1.98
CA GLU A 63 -11.94 -3.88 3.25
C GLU A 63 -11.52 -2.81 4.27
N ASN A 64 -10.38 -2.14 4.07
CA ASN A 64 -9.98 -1.00 4.91
C ASN A 64 -10.95 0.19 4.82
N GLU A 65 -11.80 0.31 3.80
CA GLU A 65 -12.74 1.44 3.70
C GLU A 65 -13.72 1.48 4.88
N VAL A 66 -14.32 0.34 5.25
CA VAL A 66 -15.29 0.29 6.35
C VAL A 66 -14.60 0.51 7.70
N PHE A 67 -13.43 -0.09 7.89
CA PHE A 67 -12.67 0.04 9.12
C PHE A 67 -12.10 1.45 9.33
N GLU A 68 -11.51 2.04 8.28
CA GLU A 68 -10.98 3.40 8.30
C GLU A 68 -12.12 4.43 8.41
N SER A 69 -13.24 4.23 7.72
CA SER A 69 -14.43 5.09 7.87
C SER A 69 -15.00 5.01 9.29
N TYR A 70 -15.12 3.82 9.86
CA TYR A 70 -15.50 3.67 11.27
C TYR A 70 -14.49 4.37 12.20
N GLY A 71 -13.20 4.24 11.92
CA GLY A 71 -12.14 4.93 12.65
C GLY A 71 -12.20 6.46 12.52
N PHE A 72 -12.66 6.98 11.39
CA PHE A 72 -12.90 8.41 11.15
C PHE A 72 -14.13 8.91 11.92
N TRP A 73 -15.25 8.18 11.84
CA TRP A 73 -16.48 8.54 12.56
C TRP A 73 -16.34 8.47 14.09
N ASN A 74 -15.37 7.72 14.60
CA ASN A 74 -15.10 7.62 16.04
C ASN A 74 -14.01 8.57 16.55
N ILE A 75 -13.46 9.49 15.74
CA ILE A 75 -12.48 10.47 16.22
C ILE A 75 -13.14 11.35 17.29
N GLN A 76 -12.62 11.29 18.51
CA GLN A 76 -13.05 12.13 19.62
C GLN A 76 -12.31 13.47 19.57
N TYR A 77 -13.01 14.55 19.94
CA TYR A 77 -12.40 15.87 20.09
C TYR A 77 -11.25 15.82 21.12
N GLN A 78 -10.10 16.39 20.76
CA GLN A 78 -8.98 16.55 21.68
C GLN A 78 -8.33 17.93 21.56
N GLU A 79 -7.84 18.45 22.69
CA GLU A 79 -7.05 19.68 22.72
C GLU A 79 -5.55 19.37 22.65
N PRO A 80 -4.73 20.24 22.03
CA PRO A 80 -5.12 21.46 21.35
C PRO A 80 -5.78 21.18 19.98
N PHE A 81 -6.62 22.10 19.51
CA PHE A 81 -7.37 21.97 18.24
C PHE A 81 -6.50 21.58 17.05
N ASP A 82 -5.26 22.11 16.96
CA ASP A 82 -4.33 21.79 15.88
C ASP A 82 -4.00 20.29 15.78
N LYS A 83 -3.96 19.60 16.93
CA LYS A 83 -3.73 18.16 17.01
C LYS A 83 -4.92 17.39 16.47
N PHE A 84 -6.13 17.78 16.86
CA PHE A 84 -7.38 17.22 16.34
C PHE A 84 -7.52 17.45 14.83
N LEU A 85 -7.22 18.65 14.34
CA LEU A 85 -7.26 18.98 12.92
C LEU A 85 -6.25 18.16 12.10
N THR A 86 -5.05 17.93 12.64
CA THR A 86 -4.02 17.12 11.99
C THR A 86 -4.42 15.64 11.91
N GLU A 87 -5.05 15.12 12.97
CA GLU A 87 -5.55 13.75 13.01
C GLU A 87 -6.69 13.53 12.01
N ILE A 88 -7.65 14.47 11.93
CA ILE A 88 -8.72 14.45 10.93
C ILE A 88 -8.13 14.39 9.52
N LYS A 89 -7.21 15.30 9.18
CA LYS A 89 -6.60 15.36 7.83
C LYS A 89 -5.87 14.08 7.45
N THR A 90 -5.14 13.50 8.40
CA THR A 90 -4.39 12.26 8.19
C THR A 90 -5.33 11.09 7.91
N ARG A 91 -6.42 10.95 8.68
CA ARG A 91 -7.40 9.87 8.51
C ARG A 91 -8.31 10.05 7.31
N THR A 92 -8.64 11.29 6.93
CA THR A 92 -9.36 11.55 5.66
C THR A 92 -8.54 11.13 4.44
N ALA A 93 -7.20 11.16 4.52
CA ALA A 93 -6.33 10.69 3.45
C ALA A 93 -6.21 9.16 3.38
N SER A 94 -6.38 8.44 4.50
CA SER A 94 -6.38 6.96 4.54
C SER A 94 -7.74 6.36 4.16
N CYS A 95 -8.82 7.08 4.41
CA CYS A 95 -10.14 6.72 3.91
C CYS A 95 -10.18 6.99 2.39
N ASN A 96 -10.34 5.94 1.58
CA ASN A 96 -10.58 6.02 0.14
C ASN A 96 -11.97 6.62 -0.16
N PHE A 97 -12.26 7.86 0.26
CA PHE A 97 -13.49 8.61 -0.02
C PHE A 97 -13.58 9.02 -1.51
N GLN A 98 -13.42 8.07 -2.44
CA GLN A 98 -13.57 8.31 -3.87
C GLN A 98 -15.05 8.45 -4.28
N GLU A 99 -16.01 7.98 -3.48
CA GLU A 99 -17.43 8.30 -3.64
C GLU A 99 -17.87 9.37 -2.63
N LYS A 100 -17.68 10.63 -3.01
CA LYS A 100 -18.07 11.82 -2.24
C LYS A 100 -19.59 12.01 -2.10
N GLU A 101 -20.41 11.10 -2.64
CA GLU A 101 -21.87 11.24 -2.72
C GLU A 101 -22.68 10.17 -1.99
N LYS A 102 -22.10 9.03 -1.55
CA LYS A 102 -22.92 7.96 -0.91
C LYS A 102 -23.00 8.01 0.61
N MET A 103 -22.19 8.83 1.28
CA MET A 103 -22.14 8.87 2.75
C MET A 103 -22.91 10.03 3.40
N MET A 104 -23.71 10.78 2.63
CA MET A 104 -24.54 11.88 3.16
C MET A 104 -26.00 11.47 3.47
N ASP A 105 -26.39 10.21 3.23
CA ASP A 105 -27.78 9.73 3.36
C ASP A 105 -27.96 8.61 4.41
N GLY A 106 -27.07 8.51 5.41
CA GLY A 106 -27.13 7.51 6.49
C GLY A 106 -27.15 8.12 7.88
#